data_AF-A0A399Q850-F1
#
_entry.id   AF-A0A399Q850-F1
#
_cell.length_a   1.000
_cell.length_b   1.000
_cell.length_c   1.000
_cell.angle_alpha   90.00
_cell.angle_beta   90.00
_cell.angle_gamma   90.00
#
_symmetry.space_group_name_H-M   'P 1'
#
loop_
_entity.id
_entity.type
_entity.pdbx_description
1 polymer ?
#
loop_
_entity_poly.entity_id
_entity_poly.type
_entity_poly.pdbx_seq_one_letter_code
_entity_poly.pdbx_strand_id
1 'polypeptide(L)'
;GRDLTELQARLSSRARDSVARATARPVERVAGAKGGAPRGMERTGLTTWDLDELPRFVDTAQGGTGDSRHVIRAYPALVDEGSTVAIRLMATAEDQAHAMPGGVRRLLVLAIANPSAYVKQHLTSQEKLMLATSPYPNVQALFDDCLLACIDQVLERVAPGGAIYSKELFETARDRVSGVVMDSMFDTVALVNRVLTGARDAERAIKQATSMQLIGALTDARDQLAGLVHPGFVSATGLARLQRLPAYLSGLTHRVQRLPDQPARDRAWMTEVQKATDLYREAGGVIPSAPRAPESLVHARWMLEELRLSLFAQHLPTAEPVSLQRIRKVLAG
;
A
#
# COMPACT_ATOMS: atom_id res chain seq x y z
N GLY A 1 -3.95 19.66 8.73
CA GLY A 1 -3.99 18.31 8.14
C GLY A 1 -4.26 18.37 6.65
N ARG A 2 -5.54 18.43 6.24
CA ARG A 2 -5.98 18.45 4.83
C ARG A 2 -5.33 19.54 3.96
N ASP A 3 -5.14 20.73 4.51
CA ASP A 3 -4.63 21.90 3.78
C ASP A 3 -3.15 21.76 3.35
N LEU A 4 -2.32 21.11 4.19
CA LEU A 4 -0.89 20.90 3.87
C LEU A 4 -0.70 19.85 2.77
N THR A 5 -1.45 18.76 2.80
CA THR A 5 -1.36 17.70 1.78
C THR A 5 -1.89 18.19 0.44
N GLU A 6 -2.95 19.00 0.44
CA GLU A 6 -3.50 19.62 -0.76
C GLU A 6 -2.56 20.70 -1.34
N LEU A 7 -1.92 21.49 -0.48
CA LEU A 7 -0.90 22.46 -0.88
C LEU A 7 0.34 21.77 -1.46
N GLN A 8 0.83 20.70 -0.83
CA GLN A 8 1.96 19.90 -1.32
C GLN A 8 1.65 19.26 -2.68
N ALA A 9 0.44 18.69 -2.85
CA ALA A 9 0.00 18.14 -4.13
C ALA A 9 -0.09 19.19 -5.24
N ARG A 10 -0.54 20.42 -4.91
CA ARG A 10 -0.59 21.55 -5.86
C ARG A 10 0.78 22.10 -6.21
N LEU A 11 1.72 22.12 -5.26
CA LEU A 11 3.09 22.57 -5.49
C LEU A 11 3.88 21.55 -6.30
N SER A 12 3.73 20.25 -6.01
CA SER A 12 4.37 19.18 -6.78
C SER A 12 3.84 19.11 -8.22
N SER A 13 2.54 19.32 -8.43
CA SER A 13 1.98 19.41 -9.80
C SER A 13 2.53 20.61 -10.57
N ARG A 14 2.60 21.79 -9.95
CA ARG A 14 3.18 22.99 -10.58
C ARG A 14 4.67 22.82 -10.90
N ALA A 15 5.44 22.23 -9.99
CA ALA A 15 6.85 21.93 -10.20
C ALA A 15 7.02 20.96 -11.37
N ARG A 16 6.22 19.90 -11.42
CA ARG A 16 6.16 18.94 -12.53
C ARG A 16 5.83 19.61 -13.86
N ASP A 17 4.76 20.42 -13.91
CA ASP A 17 4.35 21.13 -15.11
C ASP A 17 5.40 22.15 -15.57
N SER A 18 6.16 22.72 -14.64
CA SER A 18 7.30 23.59 -14.96
C SER A 18 8.44 22.81 -15.61
N VAL A 19 8.81 21.66 -15.02
CA VAL A 19 9.84 20.75 -15.57
C VAL A 19 9.42 20.23 -16.95
N ALA A 20 8.20 19.73 -17.10
CA ALA A 20 7.67 19.22 -18.37
C ALA A 20 7.68 20.30 -19.47
N ARG A 21 7.25 21.53 -19.16
CA ARG A 21 7.34 22.67 -20.09
C ARG A 21 8.77 23.04 -20.43
N ALA A 22 9.67 22.96 -19.46
CA ALA A 22 11.08 23.25 -19.68
C ALA A 22 11.73 22.21 -20.62
N THR A 23 11.39 20.94 -20.47
CA THR A 23 11.91 19.85 -21.31
C THR A 23 11.25 19.77 -22.69
N ALA A 24 10.06 20.37 -22.87
CA ALA A 24 9.34 20.36 -24.15
C ALA A 24 9.80 21.45 -25.16
N ARG A 25 10.52 22.48 -24.71
CA ARG A 25 11.00 23.55 -25.61
C ARG A 25 12.14 23.07 -26.52
N PRO A 26 12.26 23.55 -27.79
CA PRO A 26 13.40 23.27 -28.65
C PRO A 26 14.68 23.81 -28.00
N VAL A 27 15.64 22.95 -27.68
CA VAL A 27 16.98 23.39 -27.28
C VAL A 27 18.02 22.61 -28.09
N GLU A 28 19.04 23.31 -28.58
CA GLU A 28 20.17 22.70 -29.27
C GLU A 28 20.84 21.63 -28.39
N ARG A 29 21.06 20.44 -28.98
CA ARG A 29 21.81 19.35 -28.33
C ARG A 29 23.18 19.86 -27.92
N VAL A 30 23.48 19.81 -26.61
CA VAL A 30 24.84 20.03 -26.13
C VAL A 30 25.69 18.82 -26.51
N ALA A 31 26.69 19.00 -27.36
CA ALA A 31 27.66 17.96 -27.70
C ALA A 31 28.39 17.53 -26.41
N GLY A 32 28.22 16.26 -26.01
CA GLY A 32 28.84 15.67 -24.82
C GLY A 32 27.87 15.19 -23.73
N ALA A 33 26.60 15.62 -23.74
CA ALA A 33 25.59 15.11 -22.83
C ALA A 33 24.92 13.84 -23.40
N LYS A 34 25.28 12.67 -22.87
CA LYS A 34 24.45 11.46 -23.05
C LYS A 34 23.19 11.63 -22.20
N GLY A 35 22.08 12.09 -22.79
CA GLY A 35 20.79 12.15 -22.10
C GLY A 35 20.04 13.49 -22.16
N GLY A 36 20.06 14.19 -23.29
CA GLY A 36 19.04 15.21 -23.55
C GLY A 36 17.66 14.56 -23.66
N ALA A 37 16.61 15.15 -23.07
CA ALA A 37 15.25 14.64 -23.18
C ALA A 37 14.89 14.44 -24.65
N PRO A 38 14.63 13.20 -25.11
CA PRO A 38 14.06 13.04 -26.43
C PRO A 38 12.70 13.75 -26.40
N ARG A 39 12.45 14.60 -27.41
CA ARG A 39 11.10 15.10 -27.66
C ARG A 39 10.14 13.91 -27.64
N GLY A 40 9.10 13.97 -26.82
CA GLY A 40 8.11 12.89 -26.71
C GLY A 40 8.41 11.80 -25.67
N MET A 41 9.26 12.06 -24.66
CA MET A 41 9.44 11.11 -23.55
C MET A 41 8.18 10.95 -22.68
N GLU A 42 7.40 12.01 -22.49
CA GLU A 42 6.10 11.87 -21.84
C GLU A 42 5.12 11.16 -22.77
N ARG A 43 4.52 10.08 -22.27
CA ARG A 43 3.60 9.21 -23.01
C ARG A 43 2.44 8.85 -22.09
N THR A 44 1.28 8.54 -22.65
CA THR A 44 0.07 8.11 -21.94
C THR A 44 -0.53 6.91 -22.66
N GLY A 45 -1.40 6.15 -21.99
CA GLY A 45 -2.10 5.05 -22.64
C GLY A 45 -1.24 3.82 -22.91
N LEU A 46 -0.10 3.68 -22.24
CA LEU A 46 0.77 2.50 -22.39
C LEU A 46 0.10 1.28 -21.76
N THR A 47 0.08 0.17 -22.50
CA THR A 47 -0.41 -1.12 -22.03
C THR A 47 0.67 -2.20 -22.01
N THR A 48 1.82 -1.92 -22.62
CA THR A 48 2.98 -2.81 -22.69
C THR A 48 4.26 -2.03 -22.38
N TRP A 49 5.29 -2.75 -21.94
CA TRP A 49 6.64 -2.20 -21.87
C TRP A 49 7.29 -2.26 -23.26
N ASP A 50 7.45 -1.12 -23.91
CA ASP A 50 7.96 -1.00 -25.28
C ASP A 50 9.26 -0.17 -25.38
N LEU A 51 9.89 0.09 -24.24
CA LEU A 51 11.21 0.71 -24.14
C LEU A 51 12.27 -0.36 -23.95
N ASP A 52 13.50 -0.12 -24.38
CA ASP A 52 14.64 -0.95 -23.95
C ASP A 52 14.98 -0.63 -22.48
N GLU A 53 15.12 0.67 -22.17
CA GLU A 53 15.38 1.17 -20.83
C GLU A 53 14.67 2.52 -20.62
N LEU A 54 14.09 2.70 -19.43
CA LEU A 54 13.63 3.99 -18.93
C LEU A 54 14.80 4.67 -18.20
N PRO A 55 15.30 5.82 -18.69
CA PRO A 55 16.44 6.47 -18.07
C PRO A 55 16.10 6.95 -16.65
N ARG A 56 17.05 6.82 -15.73
CA ARG A 56 16.90 7.24 -14.33
C ARG A 56 16.70 8.75 -14.19
N PHE A 57 17.35 9.52 -15.04
CA PHE A 57 17.17 10.96 -15.13
C PHE A 57 17.49 11.43 -16.55
N VAL A 58 17.08 12.64 -16.83
CA VAL A 58 17.27 13.31 -18.11
C VAL A 58 17.65 14.75 -17.85
N ASP A 59 18.75 15.19 -18.46
CA ASP A 59 19.28 16.54 -18.27
C ASP A 59 18.99 17.37 -19.52
N THR A 60 18.29 18.49 -19.35
CA THR A 60 17.97 19.43 -20.44
C THR A 60 18.60 20.77 -20.15
N ALA A 61 19.47 21.22 -21.04
CA ALA A 61 19.98 22.58 -21.04
C ALA A 61 18.86 23.59 -21.36
N GLN A 62 18.80 24.72 -20.65
CA GLN A 62 17.89 25.82 -20.92
C GLN A 62 18.63 27.16 -20.91
N GLY A 63 18.48 27.91 -22.00
CA GLY A 63 18.94 29.30 -22.12
C GLY A 63 20.47 29.49 -22.08
N GLY A 64 20.96 30.58 -22.66
CA GLY A 64 22.37 30.97 -22.63
C GLY A 64 23.19 30.51 -23.86
N THR A 65 24.11 31.39 -24.29
CA THR A 65 25.16 31.13 -25.28
C THR A 65 26.48 30.93 -24.51
N GLY A 66 27.20 29.83 -24.73
CA GLY A 66 28.45 29.54 -23.99
C GLY A 66 28.24 28.91 -22.60
N ASP A 67 29.07 29.30 -21.63
CA ASP A 67 29.16 28.68 -20.27
C ASP A 67 27.95 28.98 -19.34
N SER A 68 27.03 29.87 -19.72
CA SER A 68 25.87 30.26 -18.88
C SER A 68 24.63 29.40 -19.11
N ARG A 69 24.81 28.10 -19.37
CA ARG A 69 23.72 27.19 -19.71
C ARG A 69 23.17 26.52 -18.44
N HIS A 70 21.93 26.82 -18.06
CA HIS A 70 21.31 26.21 -16.89
C HIS A 70 20.84 24.78 -17.23
N VAL A 71 21.18 23.78 -16.42
CA VAL A 71 20.77 22.39 -16.65
C VAL A 71 19.60 22.05 -15.73
N ILE A 72 18.47 21.68 -16.33
CA ILE A 72 17.30 21.19 -15.61
C ILE A 72 17.30 19.67 -15.69
N ARG A 73 17.33 19.01 -14.53
CA ARG A 73 17.21 17.56 -14.40
C ARG A 73 15.76 17.15 -14.18
N ALA A 74 15.32 16.14 -14.91
CA ALA A 74 14.00 15.52 -14.76
C ALA A 74 14.15 14.01 -14.51
N TYR A 75 13.16 13.42 -13.84
CA TYR A 75 13.20 12.01 -13.41
C TYR A 75 12.01 11.24 -14.00
N PRO A 76 12.19 10.54 -15.14
CA PRO A 76 11.11 9.79 -15.78
C PRO A 76 10.54 8.69 -14.88
N ALA A 77 9.22 8.63 -14.73
CA ALA A 77 8.55 7.61 -13.94
C ALA A 77 7.36 7.03 -14.70
N LEU A 78 7.12 5.73 -14.50
CA LEU A 78 5.86 5.09 -14.86
C LEU A 78 4.79 5.47 -13.83
N VAL A 79 3.65 5.95 -14.31
CA VAL A 79 2.53 6.42 -13.49
C VAL A 79 1.28 5.64 -13.86
N ASP A 80 0.61 5.06 -12.86
CA ASP A 80 -0.68 4.38 -13.05
C ASP A 80 -1.78 5.38 -13.43
N GLU A 81 -2.43 5.19 -14.57
CA GLU A 81 -3.59 5.97 -15.05
C GLU A 81 -4.91 5.20 -14.86
N GLY A 82 -4.89 4.11 -14.08
CA GLY A 82 -6.04 3.28 -13.73
C GLY A 82 -6.27 2.13 -14.72
N SER A 83 -6.40 2.42 -16.00
CA SER A 83 -6.54 1.39 -17.06
C SER A 83 -5.29 1.22 -17.92
N THR A 84 -4.38 2.19 -17.85
CA THR A 84 -3.14 2.26 -18.65
C THR A 84 -2.02 2.89 -17.81
N VAL A 85 -0.84 3.05 -18.39
CA VAL A 85 0.32 3.66 -17.76
C VAL A 85 0.81 4.85 -18.58
N ALA A 86 1.26 5.90 -17.88
CA ALA A 86 1.98 7.01 -18.48
C ALA A 86 3.45 6.98 -18.12
N ILE A 87 4.28 7.55 -19.00
CA ILE A 87 5.62 8.03 -18.64
C ILE A 87 5.49 9.53 -18.37
N ARG A 88 5.90 9.95 -17.18
CA ARG A 88 5.84 11.35 -16.73
C ARG A 88 7.19 11.78 -16.21
N LEU A 89 7.56 13.04 -16.44
CA LEU A 89 8.81 13.60 -15.93
C LEU A 89 8.60 14.19 -14.54
N MET A 90 9.14 13.54 -13.51
CA MET A 90 9.09 14.02 -12.13
C MET A 90 10.15 15.09 -11.87
N ALA A 91 9.87 15.97 -10.91
CA ALA A 91 10.78 17.06 -10.53
C ALA A 91 11.94 16.58 -9.65
N THR A 92 11.72 15.55 -8.84
CA THR A 92 12.71 15.01 -7.91
C THR A 92 12.85 13.50 -8.07
N ALA A 93 14.00 12.97 -7.64
CA ALA A 93 14.24 11.52 -7.57
C ALA A 93 13.28 10.84 -6.57
N GLU A 94 12.88 11.57 -5.53
CA GLU A 94 11.92 11.09 -4.53
C GLU A 94 10.52 10.92 -5.15
N ASP A 95 10.03 11.90 -5.90
CA ASP A 95 8.76 11.81 -6.62
C ASP A 95 8.75 10.63 -7.62
N GLN A 96 9.87 10.40 -8.32
CA GLN A 96 10.05 9.24 -9.19
C GLN A 96 9.96 7.94 -8.40
N ALA A 97 10.71 7.81 -7.29
CA ALA A 97 10.69 6.61 -6.45
C ALA A 97 9.30 6.31 -5.87
N HIS A 98 8.50 7.34 -5.58
CA HIS A 98 7.12 7.18 -5.11
C HIS A 98 6.16 6.73 -6.21
N ALA A 99 6.25 7.32 -7.41
CA ALA A 99 5.32 7.03 -8.50
C ALA A 99 5.62 5.71 -9.22
N MET A 100 6.91 5.45 -9.46
CA MET A 100 7.41 4.39 -10.32
C MET A 100 6.82 3.00 -10.04
N PRO A 101 6.75 2.54 -8.77
CA PRO A 101 6.26 1.19 -8.48
C PRO A 101 4.78 0.99 -8.83
N GLY A 102 3.96 2.03 -8.71
CA GLY A 102 2.54 1.98 -9.08
C GLY A 102 2.36 1.75 -10.58
N GLY A 103 3.13 2.46 -11.40
CA GLY A 103 3.13 2.28 -12.86
C GLY A 103 3.67 0.91 -13.29
N VAL A 104 4.77 0.44 -12.68
CA VAL A 104 5.30 -0.91 -12.93
C VAL A 104 4.25 -1.98 -12.61
N ARG A 105 3.60 -1.87 -11.45
CA ARG A 105 2.53 -2.78 -11.04
C ARG A 105 1.36 -2.78 -12.03
N ARG A 106 0.91 -1.62 -12.51
CA ARG A 106 -0.15 -1.53 -13.52
C ARG A 106 0.27 -2.20 -14.83
N LEU A 107 1.49 -1.97 -15.31
CA LEU A 107 1.98 -2.66 -16.51
C LEU A 107 2.02 -4.18 -16.32
N LEU A 108 2.42 -4.68 -15.14
CA LEU A 108 2.39 -6.11 -14.85
C LEU A 108 0.96 -6.67 -14.87
N VAL A 109 -0.01 -5.96 -14.29
CA VAL A 109 -1.44 -6.35 -14.35
C VAL A 109 -1.92 -6.48 -15.81
N LEU A 110 -1.50 -5.56 -16.68
CA LEU A 110 -1.87 -5.57 -18.10
C LEU A 110 -1.14 -6.63 -18.92
N ALA A 111 0.05 -7.06 -18.48
CA ALA A 111 0.92 -7.97 -19.21
C ALA A 111 0.71 -9.46 -18.88
N ILE A 112 -0.10 -9.79 -17.87
CA ILE A 112 -0.33 -11.18 -17.43
C ILE A 112 -1.78 -11.62 -17.67
N ALA A 113 -2.00 -12.93 -17.76
CA ALA A 113 -3.34 -13.49 -17.76
C ALA A 113 -3.98 -13.35 -16.36
N ASN A 114 -5.20 -12.82 -16.30
CA ASN A 114 -5.92 -12.63 -15.03
C ASN A 114 -6.62 -13.95 -14.60
N PRO A 115 -6.23 -14.57 -13.47
CA PRO A 115 -6.78 -15.85 -13.03
C PRO A 115 -8.16 -15.73 -12.33
N SER A 116 -8.69 -14.52 -12.14
CA SER A 116 -9.86 -14.27 -11.27
C SER A 116 -11.08 -15.09 -11.65
N ALA A 117 -11.37 -15.22 -12.95
CA ALA A 117 -12.52 -15.99 -13.42
C ALA A 117 -12.40 -17.47 -13.04
N TYR A 118 -11.21 -18.05 -13.19
CA TYR A 118 -10.93 -19.44 -12.87
C TYR A 118 -11.01 -19.69 -11.35
N VAL A 119 -10.37 -18.84 -10.55
CA VAL A 119 -10.43 -18.91 -9.08
C VAL A 119 -11.87 -18.81 -8.59
N LYS A 120 -12.65 -17.86 -9.13
CA LYS A 120 -14.08 -17.69 -8.79
C LYS A 120 -14.91 -18.93 -9.10
N GLN A 121 -14.65 -19.65 -10.19
CA GLN A 121 -15.38 -20.87 -10.54
C GLN A 121 -15.16 -21.99 -9.51
N HIS A 122 -13.95 -22.08 -8.94
CA HIS A 122 -13.54 -23.12 -8.01
C HIS A 122 -13.90 -22.83 -6.53
N LEU A 123 -14.45 -21.66 -6.23
CA LEU A 123 -14.97 -21.37 -4.90
C LEU A 123 -16.29 -22.11 -4.63
N THR A 124 -16.44 -22.60 -3.41
CA THR A 124 -17.69 -23.12 -2.88
C THR A 124 -18.76 -22.02 -2.79
N SER A 125 -20.03 -22.40 -2.71
CA SER A 125 -21.13 -21.45 -2.53
C SER A 125 -21.01 -20.63 -1.23
N GLN A 126 -20.51 -21.26 -0.16
CA GLN A 126 -20.29 -20.60 1.12
C GLN A 126 -19.18 -19.55 1.02
N GLU A 127 -18.08 -19.89 0.36
CA GLU A 127 -16.97 -18.94 0.15
C GLU A 127 -17.44 -17.74 -0.68
N LYS A 128 -18.15 -17.99 -1.80
CA LYS A 128 -18.72 -16.91 -2.63
C LYS A 128 -19.62 -15.98 -1.82
N LEU A 129 -20.47 -16.53 -0.96
CA LEU A 129 -21.34 -15.74 -0.08
C LEU A 129 -20.53 -14.92 0.94
N MET A 130 -19.45 -15.49 1.49
CA MET A 130 -18.57 -14.77 2.41
C MET A 130 -17.87 -13.59 1.71
N LEU A 131 -17.32 -13.81 0.51
CA LEU A 131 -16.66 -12.75 -0.27
C LEU A 131 -17.64 -11.64 -0.67
N ALA A 132 -18.91 -11.98 -0.93
CA ALA A 132 -19.95 -11.00 -1.22
C ALA A 132 -20.27 -10.06 -0.03
N THR A 133 -19.89 -10.43 1.19
CA THR A 133 -20.01 -9.57 2.39
C THR A 133 -18.77 -8.73 2.69
N SER A 134 -17.77 -8.76 1.80
CA SER A 134 -16.57 -7.94 1.93
C SER A 134 -16.87 -6.43 1.84
N PRO A 135 -15.98 -5.56 2.33
CA PRO A 135 -16.17 -4.10 2.24
C PRO A 135 -16.02 -3.54 0.82
N TYR A 136 -15.72 -4.38 -0.18
CA TYR A 136 -15.49 -3.95 -1.55
C TYR A 136 -16.83 -3.68 -2.25
N PRO A 137 -16.85 -2.78 -3.26
CA PRO A 137 -18.08 -2.49 -4.01
C PRO A 137 -18.65 -3.71 -4.74
N ASN A 138 -17.78 -4.67 -5.10
CA ASN A 138 -18.18 -5.95 -5.66
C ASN A 138 -17.03 -6.98 -5.49
N VAL A 139 -17.33 -8.25 -5.77
CA VAL A 139 -16.35 -9.35 -5.65
C VAL A 139 -15.18 -9.17 -6.63
N GLN A 140 -15.39 -8.62 -7.83
CA GLN A 140 -14.28 -8.41 -8.78
C GLN A 140 -13.24 -7.44 -8.22
N ALA A 141 -13.68 -6.33 -7.60
CA ALA A 141 -12.77 -5.37 -6.96
C ALA A 141 -11.93 -6.00 -5.83
N LEU A 142 -12.48 -6.98 -5.12
CA LEU A 142 -11.70 -7.76 -4.14
C LEU A 142 -10.64 -8.63 -4.82
N PHE A 143 -11.01 -9.32 -5.90
CA PHE A 143 -10.08 -10.16 -6.65
C PHE A 143 -8.96 -9.34 -7.29
N ASP A 144 -9.28 -8.15 -7.80
CA ASP A 144 -8.30 -7.22 -8.34
C ASP A 144 -7.29 -6.81 -7.26
N ASP A 145 -7.74 -6.53 -6.03
CA ASP A 145 -6.86 -6.21 -4.91
C ASP A 145 -6.01 -7.41 -4.44
N CYS A 146 -6.56 -8.63 -4.44
CA CYS A 146 -5.79 -9.86 -4.24
C CYS A 146 -4.69 -10.03 -5.31
N LEU A 147 -5.01 -9.73 -6.57
CA LEU A 147 -4.06 -9.81 -7.67
C LEU A 147 -2.92 -8.80 -7.50
N LEU A 148 -3.24 -7.56 -7.10
CA LEU A 148 -2.24 -6.55 -6.77
C LEU A 148 -1.30 -7.04 -5.65
N ALA A 149 -1.84 -7.65 -4.59
CA ALA A 149 -1.03 -8.18 -3.49
C ALA A 149 -0.10 -9.33 -3.92
N CYS A 150 -0.57 -10.20 -4.83
CA CYS A 150 0.25 -11.28 -5.40
C CYS A 150 1.38 -10.72 -6.26
N ILE A 151 1.09 -9.73 -7.10
CA ILE A 151 2.09 -9.05 -7.93
C ILE A 151 3.12 -8.34 -7.04
N ASP A 152 2.66 -7.61 -6.03
CA ASP A 152 3.53 -6.85 -5.12
C ASP A 152 4.51 -7.78 -4.37
N GLN A 153 4.07 -8.98 -3.97
CA GLN A 153 4.97 -9.96 -3.34
C GLN A 153 6.09 -10.43 -4.28
N VAL A 154 5.79 -10.66 -5.56
CA VAL A 154 6.82 -11.05 -6.54
C VAL A 154 7.73 -9.86 -6.86
N LEU A 155 7.15 -8.68 -7.04
CA LEU A 155 7.87 -7.47 -7.37
C LEU A 155 8.88 -7.11 -6.28
N GLU A 156 8.51 -7.20 -5.00
CA GLU A 156 9.41 -6.94 -3.88
C GLU A 156 10.62 -7.89 -3.86
N ARG A 157 10.46 -9.14 -4.29
CA ARG A 157 11.57 -10.12 -4.39
C ARG A 157 12.49 -9.88 -5.59
N VAL A 158 11.95 -9.32 -6.68
CA VAL A 158 12.68 -9.07 -7.93
C VAL A 158 13.40 -7.73 -7.89
N ALA A 159 12.71 -6.71 -7.40
CA ALA A 159 13.18 -5.33 -7.31
C ALA A 159 12.63 -4.72 -6.01
N PRO A 160 13.36 -4.84 -4.88
CA PRO A 160 12.94 -4.23 -3.61
C PRO A 160 12.57 -2.75 -3.78
N GLY A 161 11.41 -2.36 -3.23
CA GLY A 161 10.84 -1.03 -3.42
C GLY A 161 10.05 -0.85 -4.73
N GLY A 162 10.14 -1.80 -5.66
CA GLY A 162 9.28 -1.93 -6.86
C GLY A 162 9.66 -1.07 -8.06
N ALA A 163 10.86 -0.48 -8.09
CA ALA A 163 11.32 0.32 -9.21
C ALA A 163 12.06 -0.53 -10.26
N ILE A 164 11.50 -0.63 -11.47
CA ILE A 164 12.07 -1.37 -12.60
C ILE A 164 12.33 -0.41 -13.76
N TYR A 165 13.59 -0.29 -14.19
CA TYR A 165 13.98 0.65 -15.26
C TYR A 165 14.28 -0.02 -16.60
N SER A 166 14.53 -1.33 -16.65
CA SER A 166 14.88 -2.03 -17.90
C SER A 166 13.82 -3.03 -18.31
N LYS A 167 13.74 -3.30 -19.62
CA LYS A 167 12.84 -4.28 -20.20
C LYS A 167 13.11 -5.69 -19.67
N GLU A 168 14.38 -6.07 -19.56
CA GLU A 168 14.78 -7.42 -19.12
C GLU A 168 14.31 -7.70 -17.69
N LEU A 169 14.41 -6.71 -16.81
CA LEU A 169 13.95 -6.84 -15.43
C LEU A 169 12.41 -6.85 -15.35
N PHE A 170 11.73 -6.07 -16.21
CA PHE A 170 10.28 -6.13 -16.33
C PHE A 170 9.80 -7.49 -16.82
N GLU A 171 10.41 -8.05 -17.86
CA GLU A 171 10.10 -9.37 -18.39
C GLU A 171 10.38 -10.47 -17.35
N THR A 172 11.48 -10.37 -16.60
CA THR A 172 11.77 -11.27 -15.48
C THR A 172 10.67 -11.22 -14.41
N ALA A 173 10.20 -10.02 -14.05
CA ALA A 173 9.10 -9.87 -13.10
C ALA A 173 7.79 -10.45 -13.66
N ARG A 174 7.45 -10.15 -14.91
CA ARG A 174 6.25 -10.66 -15.61
C ARG A 174 6.24 -12.19 -15.64
N ASP A 175 7.36 -12.82 -15.99
CA ASP A 175 7.44 -14.28 -16.13
C ASP A 175 7.32 -14.97 -14.78
N ARG A 176 7.95 -14.42 -13.74
CA ARG A 176 7.79 -14.90 -12.37
C ARG A 176 6.37 -14.75 -11.87
N VAL A 177 5.73 -13.60 -12.10
CA VAL A 177 4.32 -13.40 -11.75
C VAL A 177 3.46 -14.44 -12.47
N SER A 178 3.61 -14.56 -13.79
CA SER A 178 2.83 -15.51 -14.60
C SER A 178 2.99 -16.96 -14.12
N GLY A 179 4.19 -17.33 -13.66
CA GLY A 179 4.48 -18.68 -13.15
C GLY A 179 3.82 -19.01 -11.79
N VAL A 180 3.47 -18.01 -10.98
CA VAL A 180 2.96 -18.25 -9.60
C VAL A 180 1.58 -17.65 -9.33
N VAL A 181 1.07 -16.78 -10.20
CA VAL A 181 -0.12 -15.96 -9.92
C VAL A 181 -1.38 -16.80 -9.71
N MET A 182 -1.51 -17.94 -10.40
CA MET A 182 -2.68 -18.83 -10.23
C MET A 182 -2.75 -19.38 -8.80
N ASP A 183 -1.69 -20.06 -8.34
CA ASP A 183 -1.63 -20.65 -7.00
C ASP A 183 -1.67 -19.57 -5.91
N SER A 184 -0.94 -18.47 -6.12
CA SER A 184 -0.92 -17.34 -5.18
C SER A 184 -2.31 -16.72 -5.01
N MET A 185 -3.11 -16.66 -6.08
CA MET A 185 -4.47 -16.15 -6.02
C MET A 185 -5.41 -17.09 -5.26
N PHE A 186 -5.28 -18.42 -5.42
CA PHE A 186 -6.05 -19.37 -4.61
C PHE A 186 -5.73 -19.22 -3.13
N ASP A 187 -4.45 -19.22 -2.76
CA ASP A 187 -4.01 -19.06 -1.37
C ASP A 187 -4.46 -17.73 -0.76
N THR A 188 -4.33 -16.65 -1.54
CA THR A 188 -4.72 -15.31 -1.10
C THR A 188 -6.22 -15.22 -0.89
N VAL A 189 -7.04 -15.71 -1.82
CA VAL A 189 -8.51 -15.68 -1.69
C VAL A 189 -8.98 -16.56 -0.53
N ALA A 190 -8.37 -17.73 -0.31
CA ALA A 190 -8.68 -18.57 0.85
C ALA A 190 -8.33 -17.88 2.18
N LEU A 191 -7.18 -17.20 2.24
CA LEU A 191 -6.79 -16.39 3.39
C LEU A 191 -7.76 -15.23 3.62
N VAL A 192 -8.13 -14.49 2.58
CA VAL A 192 -9.13 -13.41 2.66
C VAL A 192 -10.47 -13.94 3.17
N ASN A 193 -10.89 -15.13 2.76
CA ASN A 193 -12.12 -15.74 3.27
C ASN A 193 -12.08 -15.94 4.80
N ARG A 194 -10.94 -16.43 5.32
CA ARG A 194 -10.70 -16.55 6.76
C ARG A 194 -10.69 -15.19 7.47
N VAL A 195 -10.08 -14.17 6.87
CA VAL A 195 -10.07 -12.80 7.39
C VAL A 195 -11.50 -12.24 7.47
N LEU A 196 -12.28 -12.36 6.40
CA LEU A 196 -13.68 -11.88 6.38
C LEU A 196 -14.57 -12.64 7.37
N THR A 197 -14.33 -13.93 7.57
CA THR A 197 -15.00 -14.72 8.60
C THR A 197 -14.71 -14.15 9.99
N GLY A 198 -13.43 -13.95 10.33
CA GLY A 198 -13.04 -13.35 11.61
C GLY A 198 -13.57 -11.92 11.80
N ALA A 199 -13.66 -11.13 10.72
CA ALA A 199 -14.23 -9.79 10.76
C ALA A 199 -15.72 -9.81 11.09
N ARG A 200 -16.48 -10.76 10.53
CA ARG A 200 -17.91 -10.95 10.85
C ARG A 200 -18.14 -11.42 12.27
N ASP A 201 -17.27 -12.28 12.79
CA ASP A 201 -17.35 -12.73 14.18
C ASP A 201 -17.08 -11.57 15.15
N ALA A 202 -16.06 -10.74 14.87
CA ALA A 202 -15.78 -9.53 15.62
C ALA A 202 -16.96 -8.54 15.56
N GLU A 203 -17.51 -8.29 14.37
CA GLU A 203 -18.67 -7.40 14.20
C GLU A 203 -19.89 -7.91 14.97
N ARG A 204 -20.15 -9.23 14.94
CA ARG A 204 -21.23 -9.85 15.71
C ARG A 204 -21.02 -9.66 17.21
N ALA A 205 -19.81 -9.91 17.72
CA ALA A 205 -19.50 -9.72 19.14
C ALA A 205 -19.71 -8.26 19.56
N ILE A 206 -19.27 -7.30 18.74
CA ILE A 206 -19.46 -5.85 18.99
C ILE A 206 -20.95 -5.49 19.02
N LYS A 207 -21.77 -6.05 18.11
CA LYS A 207 -23.22 -5.79 18.08
C LYS A 207 -23.97 -6.39 19.27
N GLN A 208 -23.51 -7.52 19.80
CA GLN A 208 -24.13 -8.19 20.95
C GLN A 208 -23.83 -7.48 22.28
N ALA A 209 -22.72 -6.75 22.39
CA ALA A 209 -22.41 -5.95 23.56
C ALA A 209 -23.22 -4.64 23.56
N THR A 210 -24.27 -4.55 24.41
CA THR A 210 -25.25 -3.46 24.39
C THR A 210 -25.20 -2.51 25.60
N SER A 211 -24.26 -2.71 26.54
CA SER A 211 -24.15 -1.89 27.74
C SER A 211 -23.67 -0.46 27.44
N MET A 212 -24.41 0.54 27.92
CA MET A 212 -24.09 1.97 27.80
C MET A 212 -22.71 2.32 28.38
N GLN A 213 -22.29 1.62 29.44
CA GLN A 213 -20.98 1.83 30.09
C GLN A 213 -19.80 1.38 29.21
N LEU A 214 -20.07 0.58 28.17
CA LEU A 214 -19.05 0.00 27.29
C LEU A 214 -18.88 0.77 25.98
N ILE A 215 -19.65 1.85 25.75
CA ILE A 215 -19.66 2.58 24.48
C ILE A 215 -18.26 2.96 24.01
N GLY A 216 -17.42 3.52 24.89
CA GLY A 216 -16.06 3.92 24.52
C GLY A 216 -15.21 2.75 24.01
N ALA A 217 -15.24 1.60 24.70
CA ALA A 217 -14.50 0.41 24.30
C ALA A 217 -15.06 -0.22 23.01
N LEU A 218 -16.38 -0.18 22.81
CA LEU A 218 -17.01 -0.67 21.58
C LEU A 218 -16.76 0.25 20.39
N THR A 219 -16.64 1.56 20.59
CA THR A 219 -16.20 2.50 19.53
C THR A 219 -14.77 2.19 19.12
N ASP A 220 -13.85 2.06 20.06
CA ASP A 220 -12.46 1.68 19.76
C ASP A 220 -12.37 0.30 19.04
N ALA A 221 -13.18 -0.67 19.44
CA ALA A 221 -13.26 -1.98 18.79
C ALA A 221 -13.71 -1.87 17.31
N ARG A 222 -14.66 -0.98 17.02
CA ARG A 222 -15.10 -0.70 15.63
C ARG A 222 -14.01 0.00 14.82
N ASP A 223 -13.31 0.95 15.43
CA ASP A 223 -12.20 1.67 14.79
C ASP A 223 -11.04 0.71 14.48
N GLN A 224 -10.71 -0.20 15.40
CA GLN A 224 -9.71 -1.25 15.17
C GLN A 224 -10.14 -2.15 14.00
N LEU A 225 -11.41 -2.61 13.97
CA LEU A 225 -11.92 -3.45 12.89
C LEU A 225 -11.83 -2.73 11.53
N ALA A 226 -12.24 -1.46 11.46
CA ALA A 226 -12.17 -0.64 10.26
C ALA A 226 -10.72 -0.37 9.81
N GLY A 227 -9.78 -0.33 10.75
CA GLY A 227 -8.34 -0.22 10.47
C GLY A 227 -7.68 -1.51 9.99
N LEU A 228 -8.33 -2.66 10.14
CA LEU A 228 -7.86 -3.98 9.69
C LEU A 228 -8.51 -4.43 8.38
N VAL A 229 -9.80 -4.15 8.21
CA VAL A 229 -10.61 -4.60 7.06
C VAL A 229 -11.36 -3.41 6.48
N HIS A 230 -10.90 -2.95 5.32
CA HIS A 230 -11.43 -1.81 4.56
C HIS A 230 -11.24 -2.06 3.06
N PRO A 231 -11.86 -1.29 2.15
CA PRO A 231 -11.58 -1.42 0.72
C PRO A 231 -10.07 -1.25 0.45
N GLY A 232 -9.46 -2.18 -0.29
CA GLY A 232 -8.03 -2.16 -0.60
C GLY A 232 -7.11 -2.75 0.47
N PHE A 233 -7.64 -3.37 1.53
CA PHE A 233 -6.82 -3.85 2.65
C PHE A 233 -5.84 -4.97 2.26
N VAL A 234 -6.12 -5.75 1.20
CA VAL A 234 -5.33 -6.94 0.86
C VAL A 234 -3.95 -6.53 0.34
N SER A 235 -3.90 -5.66 -0.68
CA SER A 235 -2.62 -5.14 -1.18
C SER A 235 -1.97 -4.14 -0.23
N ALA A 236 -2.75 -3.29 0.45
CA ALA A 236 -2.21 -2.32 1.41
C ALA A 236 -1.53 -2.99 2.63
N THR A 237 -2.05 -4.13 3.08
CA THR A 237 -1.44 -4.93 4.16
C THR A 237 -0.24 -5.73 3.68
N GLY A 238 -0.30 -6.24 2.44
CA GLY A 238 0.69 -7.16 1.87
C GLY A 238 0.55 -8.59 2.42
N LEU A 239 0.82 -9.59 1.57
CA LEU A 239 0.51 -10.99 1.87
C LEU A 239 1.19 -11.55 3.13
N ALA A 240 2.42 -11.12 3.43
CA ALA A 240 3.15 -11.58 4.62
C ALA A 240 2.42 -11.18 5.92
N ARG A 241 1.90 -9.95 5.97
CA ARG A 241 1.16 -9.45 7.13
C ARG A 241 -0.30 -9.87 7.12
N LEU A 242 -0.89 -10.07 5.94
CA LEU A 242 -2.27 -10.54 5.77
C LEU A 242 -2.52 -11.83 6.56
N GLN A 243 -1.52 -12.71 6.66
CA GLN A 243 -1.56 -13.95 7.44
C GLN A 243 -1.82 -13.72 8.95
N ARG A 244 -1.54 -12.53 9.47
CA ARG A 244 -1.74 -12.18 10.89
C ARG A 244 -3.13 -11.64 11.21
N LEU A 245 -3.86 -11.13 10.22
CA LEU A 245 -5.20 -10.55 10.44
C LEU A 245 -6.17 -11.51 11.13
N PRO A 246 -6.22 -12.82 10.83
CA PRO A 246 -7.07 -13.75 11.58
C PRO A 246 -6.78 -13.76 13.08
N ALA A 247 -5.51 -13.64 13.50
CA ALA A 247 -5.14 -13.59 14.91
C ALA A 247 -5.59 -12.27 15.57
N TYR A 248 -5.42 -11.13 14.88
CA TYR A 248 -5.88 -9.83 15.39
C TYR A 248 -7.40 -9.77 15.54
N LEU A 249 -8.14 -10.30 14.55
CA LEU A 249 -9.61 -10.35 14.58
C LEU A 249 -10.14 -11.33 15.64
N SER A 250 -9.46 -12.45 15.85
CA SER A 250 -9.74 -13.36 16.97
C SER A 250 -9.48 -12.68 18.33
N GLY A 251 -8.38 -11.96 18.46
CA GLY A 251 -8.06 -11.17 19.66
C GLY A 251 -9.08 -10.07 19.94
N LEU A 252 -9.54 -9.36 18.91
CA LEU A 252 -10.62 -8.37 19.01
C LEU A 252 -11.92 -9.01 19.47
N THR A 253 -12.31 -10.14 18.87
CA THR A 253 -13.50 -10.90 19.27
C THR A 253 -13.43 -11.32 20.74
N HIS A 254 -12.28 -11.88 21.16
CA HIS A 254 -12.05 -12.29 22.54
C HIS A 254 -12.15 -11.13 23.52
N ARG A 255 -11.53 -9.98 23.20
CA ARG A 255 -11.61 -8.77 24.00
C ARG A 255 -13.06 -8.36 24.23
N VAL A 256 -13.85 -8.26 23.16
CA VAL A 256 -15.25 -7.82 23.23
C VAL A 256 -16.09 -8.79 24.05
N GLN A 257 -15.87 -10.10 23.93
CA GLN A 257 -16.56 -11.10 24.72
C GLN A 257 -16.24 -11.03 26.22
N ARG A 258 -15.00 -10.67 26.59
CA ARG A 258 -14.56 -10.53 27.99
C ARG A 258 -14.87 -9.17 28.60
N LEU A 259 -15.20 -8.18 27.77
CA LEU A 259 -15.40 -6.80 28.17
C LEU A 259 -16.47 -6.62 29.28
N PRO A 260 -17.63 -7.30 29.26
CA PRO A 260 -18.63 -7.17 30.32
C PRO A 260 -18.14 -7.66 31.69
N ASP A 261 -17.31 -8.70 31.72
CA ASP A 261 -16.81 -9.32 32.95
C ASP A 261 -15.68 -8.50 33.59
N GLN A 262 -14.84 -7.85 32.77
CA GLN A 262 -13.60 -7.18 33.22
C GLN A 262 -13.44 -5.74 32.70
N PRO A 263 -14.45 -4.85 32.82
CA PRO A 263 -14.41 -3.52 32.20
C PRO A 263 -13.33 -2.60 32.78
N ALA A 264 -12.99 -2.74 34.07
CA ALA A 264 -11.92 -1.95 34.69
C ALA A 264 -10.54 -2.33 34.14
N ARG A 265 -10.31 -3.62 33.89
CA ARG A 265 -9.05 -4.12 33.32
C ARG A 265 -8.91 -3.70 31.86
N ASP A 266 -9.99 -3.78 31.07
CA ASP A 266 -10.00 -3.27 29.70
C ASP A 266 -9.62 -1.79 29.65
N ARG A 267 -10.22 -0.95 30.52
CA ARG A 267 -9.89 0.48 30.61
C ARG A 267 -8.41 0.73 30.94
N ALA A 268 -7.84 -0.03 31.86
CA ALA A 268 -6.42 0.08 32.20
C ALA A 268 -5.52 -0.25 31.01
N TRP A 269 -5.80 -1.35 30.30
CA TRP A 269 -5.05 -1.73 29.10
C TRP A 269 -5.26 -0.77 27.93
N MET A 270 -6.46 -0.24 27.75
CA MET A 270 -6.75 0.77 26.74
C MET A 270 -5.99 2.07 26.95
N THR A 271 -5.67 2.41 28.20
CA THR A 271 -4.82 3.58 28.48
C THR A 271 -3.43 3.40 27.87
N GLU A 272 -2.85 2.19 27.91
CA GLU A 272 -1.55 1.90 27.29
C GLU A 272 -1.63 1.90 25.76
N VAL A 273 -2.71 1.34 25.20
CA VAL A 273 -2.96 1.36 23.76
C VAL A 273 -3.13 2.78 23.23
N GLN A 274 -3.84 3.65 23.96
CA GLN A 274 -4.04 5.03 23.59
C GLN A 274 -2.72 5.80 23.55
N LYS A 275 -1.88 5.68 24.59
CA LYS A 275 -0.53 6.26 24.60
C LYS A 275 0.31 5.83 23.39
N ALA A 276 0.28 4.54 23.05
CA ALA A 276 1.02 4.03 21.89
C ALA A 276 0.47 4.58 20.57
N THR A 277 -0.85 4.68 20.46
CA THR A 277 -1.54 5.21 19.28
C THR A 277 -1.28 6.71 19.12
N ASP A 278 -1.20 7.47 20.21
CA ASP A 278 -0.89 8.89 20.19
C ASP A 278 0.54 9.13 19.73
N LEU A 279 1.52 8.38 20.25
CA LEU A 279 2.91 8.43 19.75
C LEU A 279 2.98 8.13 18.24
N TYR A 280 2.23 7.13 17.79
CA TYR A 280 2.17 6.79 16.37
C TYR A 280 1.61 7.94 15.52
N ARG A 281 0.54 8.60 15.97
CA ARG A 281 -0.08 9.73 15.27
C ARG A 281 0.82 10.97 15.29
N GLU A 282 1.48 11.25 16.42
CA GLU A 282 2.44 12.35 16.57
C GLU A 282 3.63 12.20 15.60
N ALA A 283 4.06 10.96 15.34
CA ALA A 283 5.08 10.65 14.34
C ALA A 283 4.58 10.73 12.88
N GLY A 284 3.32 11.13 12.65
CA GLY A 284 2.72 11.24 11.32
C GLY A 284 2.00 9.97 10.83
N GLY A 285 1.83 8.97 11.72
CA GLY A 285 1.12 7.74 11.44
C GLY A 285 -0.39 7.95 11.21
N VAL A 286 -0.95 7.20 10.27
CA VAL A 286 -2.39 7.19 9.94
C VAL A 286 -2.88 5.76 9.80
N ILE A 287 -4.15 5.52 10.15
CA ILE A 287 -4.79 4.20 10.02
C ILE A 287 -6.01 4.35 9.11
N PRO A 288 -6.10 3.62 7.99
CA PRO A 288 -5.07 2.72 7.42
C PRO A 288 -3.77 3.44 7.04
N SER A 289 -2.66 2.70 6.97
CA SER A 289 -1.35 3.26 6.61
C SER A 289 -1.41 4.00 5.28
N ALA A 290 -0.79 5.18 5.21
CA ALA A 290 -0.65 5.89 3.94
C ALA A 290 0.14 5.04 2.95
N PRO A 291 -0.21 5.07 1.64
CA PRO A 291 0.63 4.47 0.61
C PRO A 291 2.07 4.97 0.74
N ARG A 292 3.04 4.05 0.70
CA ARG A 292 4.48 4.37 0.78
C ARG A 292 4.90 5.11 2.07
N ALA A 293 4.16 4.93 3.16
CA ALA A 293 4.61 5.41 4.47
C ALA A 293 6.01 4.87 4.81
N PRO A 294 6.85 5.65 5.52
CA PRO A 294 8.14 5.19 6.04
C PRO A 294 8.04 3.84 6.74
N GLU A 295 9.05 2.99 6.56
CA GLU A 295 9.06 1.63 7.11
C GLU A 295 8.85 1.61 8.63
N SER A 296 9.43 2.58 9.36
CA SER A 296 9.23 2.74 10.81
C SER A 296 7.76 2.98 11.17
N LEU A 297 7.03 3.78 10.38
CA LEU A 297 5.59 4.00 10.58
C LEU A 297 4.78 2.76 10.20
N VAL A 298 5.15 2.04 9.14
CA VAL A 298 4.50 0.78 8.77
C VAL A 298 4.71 -0.27 9.87
N HIS A 299 5.93 -0.39 10.41
CA HIS A 299 6.24 -1.32 11.49
C HIS A 299 5.47 -0.94 12.76
N ALA A 300 5.54 0.32 13.20
CA ALA A 300 4.84 0.80 14.38
C ALA A 300 3.31 0.59 14.29
N ARG A 301 2.71 0.79 13.10
CA ARG A 301 1.29 0.49 12.85
C ARG A 301 0.93 -0.95 13.25
N TRP A 302 1.76 -1.92 12.89
CA TRP A 302 1.51 -3.32 13.19
C TRP A 302 1.87 -3.69 14.63
N MET A 303 2.86 -3.03 15.23
CA MET A 303 3.13 -3.15 16.66
C MET A 303 1.94 -2.70 17.51
N LEU A 304 1.07 -1.78 17.04
CA LEU A 304 -0.17 -1.46 17.75
C LEU A 304 -1.10 -2.67 17.85
N GLU A 305 -1.22 -3.48 16.80
CA GLU A 305 -2.04 -4.70 16.82
C GLU A 305 -1.42 -5.80 17.68
N GLU A 306 -0.09 -5.95 17.63
CA GLU A 306 0.62 -6.87 18.50
C GLU A 306 0.48 -6.45 19.98
N LEU A 307 0.53 -5.15 20.29
CA LEU A 307 0.30 -4.62 21.64
C LEU A 307 -1.11 -4.97 22.11
N ARG A 308 -2.13 -4.72 21.28
CA ARG A 308 -3.52 -5.09 21.58
C ARG A 308 -3.65 -6.60 21.83
N LEU A 309 -3.06 -7.44 20.98
CA LEU A 309 -3.07 -8.89 21.15
C LEU A 309 -2.44 -9.31 22.48
N SER A 310 -1.27 -8.74 22.81
CA SER A 310 -0.53 -9.02 24.05
C SER A 310 -1.29 -8.61 25.32
N LEU A 311 -2.12 -7.56 25.27
CA LEU A 311 -2.88 -7.10 26.41
C LEU A 311 -4.19 -7.89 26.53
N PHE A 312 -4.99 -7.91 25.48
CA PHE A 312 -6.38 -8.38 25.54
C PHE A 312 -6.54 -9.88 25.29
N ALA A 313 -5.59 -10.54 24.61
CA ALA A 313 -5.73 -11.93 24.18
C ALA A 313 -4.41 -12.72 24.36
N GLN A 314 -3.89 -12.75 25.59
CA GLN A 314 -2.59 -13.34 25.96
C GLN A 314 -2.39 -14.81 25.59
N HIS A 315 -3.46 -15.55 25.30
CA HIS A 315 -3.40 -16.93 24.82
C HIS A 315 -3.03 -17.03 23.32
N LEU A 316 -3.10 -15.92 22.58
CA LEU A 316 -2.69 -15.83 21.18
C LEU A 316 -1.25 -15.31 21.10
N PRO A 317 -0.37 -15.96 20.32
CA PRO A 317 1.02 -15.54 20.22
C PRO A 317 1.16 -14.23 19.43
N THR A 318 1.99 -13.33 19.94
CA THR A 318 2.46 -12.16 19.19
C THR A 318 3.51 -12.56 18.15
N ALA A 319 3.56 -11.87 17.01
CA ALA A 319 4.57 -12.13 15.98
C ALA A 319 5.99 -11.69 16.40
N GLU A 320 6.05 -10.70 17.28
CA GLU A 320 7.28 -10.16 17.86
C GLU A 320 7.00 -9.68 19.28
N PRO A 321 8.01 -9.56 20.15
CA PRO A 321 7.77 -9.01 21.47
C PRO A 321 7.54 -7.50 21.37
N VAL A 322 6.53 -7.01 22.08
CA VAL A 322 5.96 -5.67 21.90
C VAL A 322 5.75 -4.97 23.24
N SER A 323 5.98 -3.66 23.27
CA SER A 323 5.68 -2.79 24.42
C SER A 323 5.65 -1.33 23.96
N LEU A 324 5.10 -0.44 24.78
CA LEU A 324 5.11 1.01 24.53
C LEU A 324 6.54 1.54 24.30
N GLN A 325 7.52 1.03 25.04
CA GLN A 325 8.93 1.41 24.89
C GLN A 325 9.51 0.99 23.54
N ARG A 326 9.15 -0.20 23.06
CA ARG A 326 9.62 -0.69 21.75
C ARG A 326 8.99 0.10 20.61
N ILE A 327 7.70 0.43 20.71
CA ILE A 327 7.01 1.29 19.73
C ILE A 327 7.69 2.66 19.66
N ARG A 328 7.97 3.28 20.82
CA ARG A 328 8.71 4.55 20.87
C ARG A 328 10.08 4.45 20.21
N LYS A 329 10.81 3.35 20.44
CA LYS A 329 12.13 3.12 19.82
C LYS A 329 12.02 3.04 18.29
N VAL A 330 11.08 2.26 17.77
CA VAL A 330 10.86 2.13 16.31
C VAL A 330 10.49 3.47 15.67
N LEU A 331 9.69 4.29 16.35
CA LEU A 331 9.30 5.62 15.85
C LEU A 331 10.44 6.66 15.89
N ALA A 332 11.44 6.46 16.75
CA ALA A 332 12.56 7.39 16.88
C ALA A 332 13.69 7.18 15.84
N GLY A 333 13.70 6.04 15.13
CA GLY A 333 14.79 5.61 14.26
C GLY A 333 15.79 4.74 15.00
#